data_AF-A0A2V6DBW4-F1
#
_entry.id   AF-A0A2V6DBW4-F1
#
_cell.length_a   1.000
_cell.length_b   1.000
_cell.length_c   1.000
_cell.angle_alpha   90.00
_cell.angle_beta   90.00
_cell.angle_gamma   90.00
#
_symmetry.space_group_name_H-M   'P 1'
#
loop_
_entity.id
_entity.type
_entity.pdbx_description
1 polymer ?
#
loop_
_entity_poly.entity_id
_entity_poly.type
_entity_poly.pdbx_seq_one_letter_code
_entity_poly.pdbx_strand_id
1 'polypeptide(L)'
;NNDTFEGAFFGQVTIGDGWMHWKGISRLTWDWNNIDLSIAGRYFDGFREQRANHLGGLLDNGESVIEHWIKSRIFFDGQLSYNLVFNQPVEERPVAGYSKDSKEIKSSKEGKETVEQTAAGLPCWKTIFNNTRFTVGCNNILGEDPPKAFGTFKGNSNNYPGGLYDNLGRFWYVELVKRF
;
A
#
# COMPACT_ATOMS: atom_id res chain seq x y z
N ASN A 1 38.04 13.98 -5.30
CA ASN A 1 36.88 14.89 -5.26
C ASN A 1 36.90 15.77 -6.51
N ASN A 2 36.80 15.17 -7.71
CA ASN A 2 36.81 15.92 -8.99
C ASN A 2 36.42 15.09 -10.24
N ASP A 3 35.38 14.25 -10.19
CA ASP A 3 34.92 13.52 -11.39
C ASP A 3 33.65 14.15 -11.98
N THR A 4 33.65 14.33 -13.30
CA THR A 4 32.65 15.07 -14.10
C THR A 4 31.30 14.37 -14.27
N PHE A 5 31.09 13.28 -13.54
CA PHE A 5 29.82 12.58 -13.41
C PHE A 5 29.64 12.15 -11.96
N GLU A 6 29.35 13.09 -11.07
CA GLU A 6 28.52 12.77 -9.90
C GLU A 6 27.15 12.33 -10.45
N GLY A 7 27.07 11.07 -10.88
CA GLY A 7 25.82 10.41 -11.21
C GLY A 7 24.89 10.51 -10.00
N ALA A 8 23.61 10.73 -10.27
CA ALA A 8 22.55 11.01 -9.30
C ALA A 8 22.87 10.49 -7.90
N PHE A 9 23.24 11.42 -7.00
CA PHE A 9 23.55 11.12 -5.61
C PHE A 9 22.34 10.43 -4.96
N PHE A 10 22.38 9.10 -4.82
CA PHE A 10 21.30 8.31 -4.22
C PHE A 10 21.34 8.38 -2.68
N GLY A 11 21.61 9.55 -2.12
CA GLY A 11 21.50 9.83 -0.68
C GLY A 11 22.59 9.24 0.21
N GLN A 12 23.65 8.60 -0.33
CA GLN A 12 24.70 7.99 0.50
C GLN A 12 26.10 8.10 -0.14
N VAL A 13 27.01 8.83 0.52
CA VAL A 13 28.40 9.10 0.07
C VAL A 13 29.25 7.83 -0.11
N THR A 14 28.87 6.74 0.54
CA THR A 14 29.66 5.50 0.57
C THR A 14 29.27 4.49 -0.49
N ILE A 15 28.19 4.69 -1.25
CA ILE A 15 27.82 3.80 -2.36
C ILE A 15 28.59 4.34 -3.58
N GLY A 16 29.65 3.63 -4.00
CA GLY A 16 30.51 4.07 -5.10
C GLY A 16 29.80 4.16 -6.45
N ASP A 17 30.54 4.59 -7.47
CA ASP A 17 30.10 4.84 -8.85
C ASP A 17 29.32 3.68 -9.47
N GLY A 18 28.02 3.67 -9.22
CA GLY A 18 27.05 2.70 -9.69
C GLY A 18 25.79 3.42 -10.14
N TRP A 19 25.29 3.08 -11.32
CA TRP A 19 24.03 3.60 -11.83
C TRP A 19 23.11 2.44 -12.18
N MET A 20 21.83 2.63 -11.93
CA MET A 20 20.80 1.67 -12.28
C MET A 20 20.36 1.90 -13.71
N HIS A 21 20.29 0.84 -14.52
CA HIS A 21 19.76 0.95 -15.88
C HIS A 21 18.26 1.27 -15.88
N TRP A 22 17.50 0.66 -14.96
CA TRP A 22 16.06 0.85 -14.86
C TRP A 22 15.58 0.96 -13.41
N LYS A 23 14.65 1.89 -13.18
CA LYS A 23 13.86 1.97 -11.95
C LYS A 23 12.42 2.23 -12.35
N GLY A 24 11.52 1.39 -11.87
CA GLY A 24 10.10 1.45 -12.23
C GLY A 24 9.22 1.34 -11.00
N ILE A 25 8.18 2.16 -10.93
CA ILE A 25 7.13 2.04 -9.94
C ILE A 25 5.80 1.97 -10.68
N SER A 26 5.10 0.85 -10.52
CA SER A 26 3.78 0.62 -11.11
C SER A 26 2.76 0.49 -9.99
N ARG A 27 1.60 1.12 -10.14
CA ARG A 27 0.50 1.01 -9.18
C ARG A 27 -0.79 0.64 -9.89
N LEU A 28 -1.48 -0.34 -9.33
CA LEU A 28 -2.82 -0.75 -9.72
C LEU A 28 -3.77 -0.42 -8.56
N THR A 29 -4.86 0.28 -8.87
CA THR A 29 -5.96 0.54 -7.94
C THR A 29 -7.25 -0.01 -8.52
N TRP A 30 -8.04 -0.67 -7.69
CA TRP A 30 -9.33 -1.22 -8.06
C TRP A 30 -10.36 -0.88 -6.98
N ASP A 31 -11.35 -0.08 -7.40
CA ASP A 31 -12.54 0.22 -6.62
C ASP A 31 -13.76 -0.53 -7.17
N TRP A 32 -14.34 -1.43 -6.37
CA TRP A 32 -15.56 -2.13 -6.75
C TRP A 32 -16.36 -2.62 -5.54
N ASN A 33 -17.67 -2.37 -5.55
CA ASN A 33 -18.61 -2.87 -4.54
C ASN A 33 -18.12 -2.69 -3.08
N ASN A 34 -17.78 -1.44 -2.73
CA ASN A 34 -17.27 -1.02 -1.43
C ASN A 34 -15.86 -1.54 -1.06
N ILE A 35 -15.23 -2.30 -1.96
CA ILE A 35 -13.83 -2.71 -1.84
C ILE A 35 -12.97 -1.70 -2.60
N ASP A 36 -11.87 -1.29 -1.96
CA ASP A 36 -10.82 -0.42 -2.49
C ASP A 36 -9.50 -1.19 -2.29
N LEU A 37 -8.91 -1.63 -3.40
CA LEU A 37 -7.66 -2.39 -3.44
C LEU A 37 -6.59 -1.54 -4.10
N SER A 38 -5.42 -1.43 -3.48
CA SER A 38 -4.23 -0.81 -4.06
C SER A 38 -3.06 -1.79 -3.99
N ILE A 39 -2.37 -1.98 -5.11
CA ILE A 39 -1.15 -2.78 -5.19
C ILE A 39 -0.09 -1.95 -5.91
N ALA A 40 1.10 -1.86 -5.35
CA ALA A 40 2.25 -1.20 -5.96
C ALA A 40 3.41 -2.18 -6.14
N GLY A 41 3.97 -2.23 -7.35
CA GLY A 41 5.20 -2.94 -7.67
C GLY A 41 6.34 -1.94 -7.86
N ARG A 42 7.43 -2.12 -7.12
CA ARG A 42 8.65 -1.31 -7.23
C ARG A 42 9.79 -2.17 -7.75
N TYR A 43 10.23 -1.90 -8.97
CA TYR A 43 11.36 -2.56 -9.61
C TYR A 43 12.61 -1.70 -9.54
N PHE A 44 13.70 -2.32 -9.11
CA PHE A 44 15.03 -1.76 -9.06
C PHE A 44 15.95 -2.68 -9.86
N ASP A 45 16.53 -2.18 -10.94
CA ASP A 45 17.51 -2.95 -11.70
C ASP A 45 18.80 -3.16 -10.92
N GLY A 46 19.55 -4.18 -11.33
CA GLY A 46 20.89 -4.42 -10.81
C GLY A 46 21.83 -3.28 -11.19
N PHE A 47 22.86 -3.10 -10.37
CA PHE A 47 23.92 -2.14 -10.65
C PHE A 47 25.26 -2.68 -10.14
N ARG A 48 26.34 -2.15 -10.72
CA ARG A 48 27.70 -2.46 -10.29
C ARG A 48 28.08 -1.55 -9.14
N GLU A 49 28.67 -2.11 -8.09
CA GLU A 49 29.41 -1.34 -7.09
C GLU A 49 30.89 -1.75 -7.09
N GLN A 50 31.75 -0.81 -6.68
CA GLN A 50 33.17 -1.06 -6.46
C GLN A 50 33.41 -1.30 -4.96
N ARG A 51 34.10 -2.39 -4.63
CA ARG A 51 34.49 -2.73 -3.26
C ARG A 51 36.00 -2.61 -3.12
N ALA A 52 36.46 -1.84 -2.14
CA ALA A 52 37.86 -1.83 -1.75
C ALA A 52 38.19 -3.12 -0.96
N ASN A 53 39.25 -3.84 -1.35
CA ASN A 53 39.68 -5.03 -0.64
C ASN A 53 40.50 -4.63 0.61
N HIS A 54 39.90 -4.67 1.80
CA HIS A 54 40.56 -4.38 3.09
C HIS A 54 41.43 -5.55 3.58
N LEU A 55 42.24 -6.16 2.70
CA LEU A 55 43.21 -7.20 3.06
C LEU A 55 44.67 -6.70 3.03
N GLY A 56 44.88 -5.40 3.17
CA GLY A 56 46.19 -4.76 3.18
C GLY A 56 46.33 -3.80 4.35
N GLY A 57 46.31 -4.33 5.57
CA GLY A 57 46.69 -3.56 6.74
C GLY A 57 48.11 -3.02 6.58
N LEU A 58 48.25 -1.70 6.63
CA LEU A 58 49.48 -0.93 6.88
C LEU A 58 50.57 -0.86 5.79
N LEU A 59 50.55 -1.64 4.70
CA LEU A 59 51.67 -1.62 3.74
C LEU A 59 51.35 -1.74 2.24
N ASP A 60 50.09 -1.85 1.81
CA ASP A 60 49.77 -1.99 0.39
C ASP A 60 49.26 -0.69 -0.23
N ASN A 61 50.10 -0.06 -1.06
CA ASN A 61 49.71 1.00 -2.01
C ASN A 61 48.93 0.43 -3.22
N GLY A 62 48.40 -0.79 -3.12
CA GLY A 62 47.67 -1.48 -4.17
C GLY A 62 46.21 -1.67 -3.77
N GLU A 63 45.39 -0.63 -3.89
CA GLU A 63 43.94 -0.78 -3.81
C GLU A 63 43.45 -1.68 -4.95
N SER A 64 43.34 -2.99 -4.68
CA SER A 64 42.64 -3.90 -5.58
C SER A 64 41.14 -3.63 -5.45
N VAL A 65 40.58 -2.88 -6.40
CA VAL A 65 39.14 -2.68 -6.52
C VAL A 65 38.51 -3.97 -7.03
N ILE A 66 37.66 -4.58 -6.20
CA ILE A 66 36.86 -5.74 -6.58
C ILE A 66 35.49 -5.25 -7.02
N GLU A 67 35.07 -5.64 -8.22
CA GLU A 67 33.70 -5.37 -8.69
C GLU A 67 32.70 -6.31 -8.00
N HIS A 68 31.61 -5.75 -7.49
CA HIS A 68 30.48 -6.50 -6.97
C HIS A 68 29.20 -6.12 -7.72
N TRP A 69 28.49 -7.13 -8.21
CA TRP A 69 27.25 -6.94 -8.97
C TRP A 69 26.04 -7.17 -8.07
N ILE A 70 25.26 -6.12 -7.87
CA ILE A 70 24.01 -6.15 -7.14
C ILE A 70 22.92 -6.60 -8.11
N LYS A 71 22.16 -7.63 -7.72
CA LYS A 71 21.06 -8.17 -8.54
C LYS A 71 19.84 -7.26 -8.47
N SER A 72 19.04 -7.27 -9.54
CA SER A 72 17.74 -6.59 -9.55
C SER A 72 16.80 -7.14 -8.48
N ARG A 73 15.86 -6.28 -8.07
CA ARG A 73 14.89 -6.55 -7.02
C ARG A 73 13.53 -5.98 -7.36
N ILE A 74 12.48 -6.70 -6.96
CA ILE A 74 11.11 -6.24 -7.04
C ILE A 74 10.44 -6.34 -5.68
N PHE A 75 9.75 -5.27 -5.28
CA PHE A 75 8.99 -5.20 -4.05
C PHE A 75 7.52 -5.00 -4.38
N PHE A 76 6.66 -5.65 -3.59
CA PHE A 76 5.22 -5.47 -3.70
C PHE A 76 4.69 -4.91 -2.39
N ASP A 77 3.96 -3.81 -2.51
CA ASP A 77 3.20 -3.21 -1.41
C ASP A 77 1.73 -3.33 -1.76
N GLY A 78 0.87 -3.49 -0.76
CA GLY A 78 -0.56 -3.61 -1.00
C GLY A 78 -1.39 -3.14 0.17
N GLN A 79 -2.60 -2.69 -0.16
CA GLN A 79 -3.59 -2.18 0.77
C GLN A 79 -4.97 -2.62 0.30
N LEU A 80 -5.77 -3.18 1.20
CA LEU A 80 -7.16 -3.54 0.98
C LEU A 80 -8.03 -2.79 1.97
N SER A 81 -9.10 -2.17 1.47
CA SER A 81 -10.05 -1.43 2.26
C SER A 81 -11.47 -1.85 1.94
N TYR A 82 -12.32 -1.85 2.95
CA TYR A 82 -13.73 -2.17 2.82
C TYR A 82 -14.59 -1.15 3.54
N ASN A 83 -15.59 -0.62 2.85
CA ASN A 83 -16.58 0.30 3.41
C ASN A 83 -17.84 -0.47 3.84
N LEU A 84 -18.12 -0.46 5.14
CA LEU A 84 -19.33 -1.01 5.72
C LEU A 84 -20.49 -0.06 5.42
N VAL A 85 -21.36 -0.46 4.49
CA VAL A 85 -22.58 0.28 4.13
C VAL A 85 -23.78 -0.64 4.36
N PHE A 86 -24.66 -0.24 5.27
CA PHE A 86 -25.91 -0.93 5.56
C PHE A 86 -27.08 -0.13 5.00
N ASN A 87 -27.65 -0.59 3.89
CA ASN A 87 -28.86 0.01 3.33
C ASN A 87 -30.06 -0.40 4.18
N GLN A 88 -30.97 0.54 4.44
CA GLN A 88 -32.27 0.20 5.02
C GLN A 88 -33.05 -0.67 4.01
N PRO A 89 -33.71 -1.75 4.46
CA PRO A 89 -34.65 -2.46 3.60
C PRO A 89 -35.79 -1.49 3.26
N VAL A 90 -35.85 -1.10 1.98
CA VAL A 90 -37.02 -0.40 1.46
C VAL A 90 -38.06 -1.49 1.23
N GLU A 91 -39.10 -1.53 2.06
CA GLU A 91 -40.22 -2.44 1.80
C GLU A 91 -40.79 -2.12 0.41
N GLU A 92 -40.78 -3.12 -0.47
CA GLU A 92 -41.43 -3.04 -1.78
C GLU A 92 -42.92 -2.76 -1.54
N ARG A 93 -43.36 -1.54 -1.83
CA ARG A 93 -44.80 -1.22 -1.83
C ARG A 93 -45.49 -2.17 -2.82
N PRO A 94 -46.61 -2.83 -2.47
CA PRO A 94 -47.49 -3.34 -3.51
C PRO A 94 -47.94 -2.14 -4.35
N VAL A 95 -47.61 -2.15 -5.64
CA VAL A 95 -48.13 -1.17 -6.58
C VAL A 95 -49.65 -1.30 -6.55
N ALA A 96 -50.35 -0.20 -6.23
CA ALA A 96 -51.80 -0.15 -6.17
C ALA A 96 -52.37 -0.62 -7.52
N GLY A 97 -52.93 -1.83 -7.54
CA GLY A 97 -53.40 -2.49 -8.77
C GLY A 97 -53.19 -4.01 -8.79
N TYR A 98 -52.26 -4.54 -7.99
CA TYR A 98 -52.04 -5.99 -7.86
C TYR A 98 -52.03 -6.42 -6.39
N SER A 99 -53.21 -6.51 -5.78
CA SER A 99 -53.38 -7.19 -4.49
C SER A 99 -54.76 -7.81 -4.42
N LYS A 100 -54.89 -9.07 -4.87
CA LYS A 100 -55.90 -9.98 -4.34
C LYS A 100 -55.37 -10.42 -2.98
N ASP A 101 -55.72 -9.70 -1.93
CA ASP A 101 -56.06 -10.27 -0.62
C ASP A 101 -56.42 -9.13 0.33
N SER A 102 -57.67 -9.18 0.75
CA SER A 102 -58.36 -8.21 1.58
C SER A 102 -57.86 -8.26 3.02
N LYS A 103 -57.26 -7.16 3.49
CA LYS A 103 -57.27 -6.79 4.91
C LYS A 103 -57.75 -5.35 5.07
N GLU A 104 -58.69 -5.20 5.99
CA GLU A 104 -59.54 -4.04 6.18
C GLU A 104 -58.76 -2.74 6.43
N ILE A 105 -59.13 -1.71 5.65
CA ILE A 105 -58.70 -0.33 5.82
C ILE A 105 -59.69 0.33 6.78
N LYS A 106 -59.26 0.66 8.00
CA LYS A 106 -59.96 1.66 8.84
C LYS A 106 -59.51 3.03 8.38
N SER A 107 -60.39 3.74 7.68
CA SER A 107 -60.18 5.11 7.22
C SER A 107 -60.19 6.09 8.40
N SER A 108 -59.14 6.89 8.55
CA SER A 108 -59.20 8.11 9.35
C SER A 108 -59.67 9.26 8.46
N LYS A 109 -60.63 10.05 8.95
CA LYS A 109 -61.13 11.26 8.30
C LYS A 109 -60.08 12.37 8.43
N GLU A 110 -59.22 12.48 7.43
CA GLU A 110 -58.65 13.73 6.90
C GLU A 110 -57.62 13.32 5.85
N GLY A 111 -57.76 13.86 4.63
CA GLY A 111 -57.03 13.46 3.44
C GLY A 111 -55.55 13.85 3.45
N LYS A 112 -54.78 13.26 4.37
CA LYS A 112 -53.33 13.22 4.35
C LYS A 112 -52.91 11.82 4.78
N GLU A 113 -52.69 10.96 3.79
CA GLU A 113 -52.04 9.67 3.99
C GLU A 113 -50.61 9.93 4.46
N THR A 114 -50.45 10.14 5.77
CA THR A 114 -49.16 9.98 6.41
C THR A 114 -49.04 8.49 6.64
N VAL A 115 -48.53 7.79 5.63
CA VAL A 115 -48.04 6.43 5.81
C VAL A 115 -46.88 6.56 6.77
N GLU A 116 -47.12 6.29 8.07
CA GLU A 116 -46.07 6.00 9.02
C GLU A 116 -45.37 4.75 8.47
N GLN A 117 -44.33 4.99 7.66
CA GLN A 117 -43.35 3.98 7.33
C GLN A 117 -42.69 3.62 8.65
N THR A 118 -43.17 2.55 9.29
CA THR A 118 -42.39 1.82 10.27
C THR A 118 -41.24 1.17 9.50
N ALA A 119 -40.26 1.97 9.09
CA ALA A 119 -38.96 1.47 8.69
C ALA A 119 -38.46 0.70 9.91
N ALA A 120 -38.51 -0.63 9.84
CA ALA A 120 -37.88 -1.46 10.86
C ALA A 120 -36.43 -0.99 10.95
N GLY A 121 -36.12 -0.20 11.99
CA GLY A 121 -34.85 0.48 12.12
C GLY A 121 -33.72 -0.52 12.02
N LEU A 122 -32.62 -0.13 11.40
CA LEU A 122 -31.42 -0.97 11.40
C LEU A 122 -31.08 -1.31 12.87
N PRO A 123 -30.73 -2.57 13.18
CA PRO A 123 -30.21 -2.94 14.50
C PRO A 123 -29.13 -1.96 14.97
N CYS A 124 -29.10 -1.62 16.26
CA CYS A 124 -28.22 -0.58 16.80
C CYS A 124 -26.75 -0.75 16.39
N TRP A 125 -26.24 -1.99 16.32
CA TRP A 125 -24.88 -2.28 15.88
C TRP A 125 -24.64 -1.95 14.40
N LYS A 126 -25.63 -2.17 13.51
CA LYS A 126 -25.55 -1.77 12.11
C LYS A 126 -25.52 -0.25 11.98
N THR A 127 -26.29 0.47 12.80
CA THR A 127 -26.25 1.94 12.87
C THR A 127 -24.87 2.44 13.34
N ILE A 128 -24.28 1.79 14.35
CA ILE A 128 -22.95 2.12 14.89
C ILE A 128 -21.86 1.87 13.85
N PHE A 129 -21.91 0.77 13.09
CA PHE A 129 -20.87 0.43 12.12
C PHE A 129 -21.09 0.99 10.72
N ASN A 130 -22.26 1.55 10.41
CA ASN A 130 -22.53 2.13 9.10
C ASN A 130 -21.52 3.24 8.75
N ASN A 131 -21.11 3.35 7.50
CA ASN A 131 -20.11 4.32 7.04
C ASN A 131 -18.73 4.20 7.73
N THR A 132 -18.35 2.97 8.12
CA THR A 132 -17.01 2.68 8.65
C THR A 132 -16.15 2.05 7.56
N ARG A 133 -14.96 2.60 7.31
CA ARG A 133 -13.93 2.01 6.46
C ARG A 133 -12.95 1.24 7.32
N PHE A 134 -12.73 -0.02 6.98
CA PHE A 134 -11.67 -0.84 7.53
C PHE A 134 -10.59 -1.03 6.46
N THR A 135 -9.33 -0.81 6.82
CA THR A 135 -8.20 -0.92 5.91
C THR A 135 -7.12 -1.80 6.53
N VAL A 136 -6.55 -2.70 5.74
CA VAL A 136 -5.37 -3.49 6.07
C VAL A 136 -4.36 -3.29 4.96
N GLY A 137 -3.12 -2.99 5.32
CA GLY A 137 -2.04 -2.88 4.35
C GLY A 137 -0.76 -3.55 4.81
N CYS A 138 0.09 -3.83 3.83
CA CYS A 138 1.37 -4.48 4.01
C CYS A 138 2.37 -3.91 3.00
N ASN A 139 3.48 -3.39 3.52
CA ASN A 139 4.66 -3.08 2.71
C ASN A 139 5.51 -4.34 2.58
N ASN A 140 6.16 -4.52 1.42
CA ASN A 140 7.01 -5.68 1.13
C ASN A 140 6.30 -7.01 1.45
N ILE A 141 5.17 -7.27 0.78
CA ILE A 141 4.32 -8.45 0.95
C ILE A 141 5.12 -9.75 0.84
N LEU A 142 6.04 -9.81 -0.13
CA LEU A 142 6.90 -10.97 -0.36
C LEU A 142 8.01 -11.12 0.67
N GLY A 143 8.30 -10.08 1.45
CA GLY A 143 9.33 -10.08 2.47
C GLY A 143 10.74 -10.20 1.91
N GLU A 144 10.99 -9.58 0.76
CA GLU A 144 12.30 -9.55 0.12
C GLU A 144 13.24 -8.65 0.93
N ASP A 145 14.46 -9.11 1.20
CA ASP A 145 15.48 -8.29 1.83
C ASP A 145 16.13 -7.35 0.81
N PRO A 146 16.50 -6.12 1.21
CA PRO A 146 17.30 -5.27 0.34
C PRO A 146 18.64 -5.96 0.03
N PRO A 147 19.17 -5.78 -1.19
CA PRO A 147 20.37 -6.49 -1.58
C PRO A 147 21.57 -5.98 -0.79
N LYS A 148 22.54 -6.85 -0.55
CA LYS A 148 23.77 -6.46 0.14
C LYS A 148 24.56 -5.47 -0.71
N ALA A 149 25.05 -4.41 -0.09
CA ALA A 149 25.94 -3.45 -0.69
C ALA A 149 27.06 -3.10 0.29
N PHE A 150 28.29 -3.11 -0.18
CA PHE A 150 29.49 -2.92 0.63
C PHE A 150 30.02 -1.49 0.57
N GLY A 151 29.76 -0.76 -0.52
CA GLY A 151 30.27 0.60 -0.71
C GLY A 151 31.80 0.71 -0.89
N THR A 152 32.26 1.92 -1.16
CA THR A 152 33.67 2.26 -1.44
C THR A 152 34.35 2.89 -0.20
N PHE A 153 35.67 2.74 -0.08
CA PHE A 153 36.52 3.29 0.98
C PHE A 153 36.16 2.83 2.41
N LYS A 154 35.36 3.64 3.12
CA LYS A 154 34.96 3.42 4.53
C LYS A 154 33.84 2.38 4.68
N GLY A 155 33.38 1.83 3.56
CA GLY A 155 32.34 0.82 3.51
C GLY A 155 30.94 1.38 3.79
N ASN A 156 29.95 0.50 3.74
CA ASN A 156 28.54 0.81 3.96
C ASN A 156 28.08 0.24 5.31
N SER A 157 27.90 1.11 6.31
CA SER A 157 27.41 0.71 7.65
C SER A 157 26.04 0.07 7.64
N ASN A 158 25.21 0.37 6.63
CA ASN A 158 23.86 -0.16 6.53
C ASN A 158 23.86 -1.58 5.92
N ASN A 159 24.95 -2.01 5.28
CA ASN A 159 25.06 -3.26 4.52
C ASN A 159 24.07 -3.41 3.34
N TYR A 160 23.29 -2.37 3.01
CA TYR A 160 22.42 -2.29 1.84
C TYR A 160 22.31 -0.83 1.32
N PRO A 161 21.83 -0.59 0.09
CA PRO A 161 21.72 0.76 -0.47
C PRO A 161 20.62 1.61 0.19
N GLY A 162 20.97 2.40 1.21
CA GLY A 162 20.00 3.10 2.08
C GLY A 162 19.13 4.15 1.40
N GLY A 163 19.60 4.78 0.32
CA GLY A 163 18.77 5.73 -0.44
C GLY A 163 17.93 5.11 -1.55
N LEU A 164 18.07 3.80 -1.81
CA LEU A 164 17.25 3.08 -2.79
C LEU A 164 16.21 2.18 -2.12
N TYR A 165 16.53 1.64 -0.95
CA TYR A 165 15.68 0.69 -0.24
C TYR A 165 15.29 1.21 1.14
N ASP A 166 14.08 0.85 1.55
CA ASP A 166 13.51 1.17 2.86
C ASP A 166 14.02 0.18 3.92
N ASN A 167 14.22 0.67 5.16
CA ASN A 167 14.62 -0.14 6.30
C ASN A 167 13.44 -0.82 7.01
N LEU A 168 12.19 -0.42 6.73
CA LEU A 168 11.00 -0.97 7.39
C LEU A 168 10.74 -2.44 7.06
N GLY A 169 11.24 -2.93 5.92
CA GLY A 169 11.03 -4.31 5.49
C GLY A 169 9.54 -4.66 5.32
N ARG A 170 9.13 -5.84 5.79
CA ARG A 170 7.72 -6.27 5.77
C ARG A 170 6.96 -5.66 6.93
N PHE A 171 6.09 -4.70 6.63
CA PHE A 171 5.38 -3.92 7.64
C PHE A 171 3.87 -3.98 7.41
N TRP A 172 3.14 -4.52 8.39
CA TRP A 172 1.68 -4.60 8.39
C TRP A 172 1.07 -3.46 9.20
N TYR A 173 -0.03 -2.92 8.70
CA TYR A 173 -0.82 -1.91 9.40
C TYR A 173 -2.31 -2.13 9.20
N VAL A 174 -3.09 -1.59 10.13
CA VAL A 174 -4.55 -1.60 10.12
C VAL A 174 -5.04 -0.20 10.43
N GLU A 175 -6.08 0.23 9.72
CA GLU A 175 -6.72 1.53 9.90
C GLU A 175 -8.24 1.35 9.97
N LEU A 176 -8.88 2.13 10.85
CA LEU A 176 -10.33 2.21 10.99
C LEU A 176 -10.77 3.67 10.91
N VAL A 177 -11.61 4.00 9.92
CA VAL A 177 -12.15 5.36 9.75
C VAL A 177 -13.66 5.32 9.85
N LYS A 178 -14.23 6.05 10.81
CA LYS A 178 -15.68 6.24 10.96
C LYS A 178 -16.08 7.60 10.40
N ARG A 179 -17.07 7.62 9.49
CA ARG A 179 -17.71 8.86 9.02
C ARG A 179 -19.06 9.03 9.74
N PHE A 180 -19.32 10.24 10.23
CA PHE A 180 -20.56 10.63 10.92
C PHE A 180 -21.51 11.36 9.96
#